data_AF-A0A257Q2U5-F1
#
_entry.id   AF-A0A257Q2U5-F1
#
_cell.length_a   1.000
_cell.length_b   1.000
_cell.length_c   1.000
_cell.angle_alpha   90.00
_cell.angle_beta   90.00
_cell.angle_gamma   90.00
#
_symmetry.space_group_name_H-M   'P 1'
#
loop_
_entity.id
_entity.type
_entity.pdbx_description
1 polymer ?
#
loop_
_entity_poly.entity_id
_entity_poly.type
_entity_poly.pdbx_seq_one_letter_code
_entity_poly.pdbx_strand_id
1 'polypeptide(L)'
;MKQLSLAIASLAMISGAAGAIAATKVNWQSVTVTLPTPGGFYSGPNATLLNANCVTCHTAGFVERQPTLSAATWTVEVTKMKNAYGAPLQDADIPTIVQALVAMQAK
;
A
#
# COMPACT_ATOMS: atom_id res chain seq x y z
N MET A 1 64.55 -36.94 37.78
CA MET A 1 64.60 -37.79 36.57
C MET A 1 63.23 -38.41 36.37
N LYS A 2 62.77 -38.43 35.11
CA LYS A 2 61.60 -39.15 34.57
C LYS A 2 60.21 -38.46 34.65
N GLN A 3 59.75 -38.11 33.45
CA GLN A 3 58.39 -38.08 32.90
C GLN A 3 57.48 -36.87 33.17
N LEU A 4 57.67 -35.91 32.26
CA LEU A 4 56.70 -35.01 31.65
C LEU A 4 55.48 -35.79 31.07
N SER A 5 54.26 -35.38 31.41
CA SER A 5 53.02 -35.65 30.66
C SER A 5 52.01 -34.52 30.93
N LEU A 6 52.12 -33.42 30.17
CA LEU A 6 51.15 -32.97 29.16
C LEU A 6 49.68 -32.92 29.64
N ALA A 7 49.27 -31.71 30.03
CA ALA A 7 47.89 -31.27 29.95
C ALA A 7 47.46 -31.23 28.48
N ILE A 8 46.39 -31.94 28.14
CA ILE A 8 45.63 -31.69 26.91
C ILE A 8 44.20 -31.46 27.35
N ALA A 9 43.83 -30.19 27.41
CA ALA A 9 42.46 -29.75 27.62
C ALA A 9 41.60 -30.30 26.48
N SER A 10 40.59 -31.10 26.83
CA SER A 10 39.58 -31.60 25.90
C SER A 10 38.75 -30.42 25.38
N LEU A 11 39.17 -29.81 24.27
CA LEU A 11 38.34 -28.85 23.56
C LEU A 11 37.29 -29.65 22.78
N ALA A 12 36.12 -29.83 23.38
CA ALA A 12 34.95 -30.34 22.70
C ALA A 12 34.59 -29.37 21.57
N MET A 13 34.89 -29.75 20.32
CA MET A 13 34.40 -29.03 19.16
C MET A 13 32.88 -29.22 19.10
N ILE A 14 32.14 -28.17 19.47
CA ILE A 14 30.73 -28.06 19.16
C ILE A 14 30.65 -27.83 17.64
N SER A 15 30.53 -28.92 16.90
CA SER A 15 30.12 -28.88 15.49
C SER A 15 28.71 -28.30 15.43
N GLY A 16 28.61 -26.98 15.31
CA GLY A 16 27.37 -26.33 14.92
C GLY A 16 27.01 -26.83 13.53
N ALA A 17 26.01 -27.70 13.44
CA ALA A 17 25.38 -28.03 12.18
C ALA A 17 24.70 -26.74 11.69
N ALA A 18 25.40 -25.99 10.83
CA ALA A 18 24.79 -24.99 9.99
C ALA A 18 23.83 -25.74 9.05
N GLY A 19 22.59 -25.93 9.50
CA GLY A 19 21.52 -26.43 8.66
C GLY A 19 21.39 -25.49 7.48
N ALA A 20 21.84 -25.92 6.30
CA ALA A 20 21.62 -25.20 5.07
C ALA A 20 20.11 -25.16 4.84
N ILE A 21 19.50 -23.98 5.02
CA ILE A 21 18.16 -23.73 4.51
C ILE A 21 18.29 -23.75 2.99
N ALA A 22 17.98 -24.89 2.38
CA ALA A 22 17.96 -25.01 0.94
C ALA A 22 16.94 -24.00 0.41
N ALA A 23 17.41 -23.02 -0.35
CA ALA A 23 16.54 -22.05 -0.98
C ALA A 23 15.57 -22.78 -1.92
N THR A 24 14.27 -22.69 -1.63
CA THR A 24 13.23 -23.26 -2.49
C THR A 24 13.35 -22.63 -3.87
N LYS A 25 13.54 -23.44 -4.91
CA LYS A 25 13.57 -22.96 -6.29
C LYS A 25 12.19 -22.42 -6.65
N VAL A 26 12.07 -21.10 -6.79
CA VAL A 26 10.84 -20.45 -7.29
C VAL A 26 10.76 -20.71 -8.80
N ASN A 27 9.66 -21.29 -9.25
CA ASN A 27 9.38 -21.50 -10.67
C ASN A 27 8.60 -20.30 -11.22
N TRP A 28 9.29 -19.40 -11.93
CA TRP A 28 8.68 -18.26 -12.59
C TRP A 28 8.11 -18.67 -13.94
N GLN A 29 6.81 -18.48 -14.14
CA GLN A 29 6.14 -18.69 -15.41
C GLN A 29 5.32 -17.46 -15.78
N SER A 30 5.35 -17.10 -17.07
CA SER A 30 4.45 -16.09 -17.61
C SER A 30 3.03 -16.67 -17.65
N VAL A 31 2.07 -15.93 -17.12
CA VAL A 31 0.65 -16.26 -17.16
C VAL A 31 -0.13 -15.11 -17.75
N THR A 32 -1.24 -15.42 -18.42
CA THR A 32 -2.21 -14.42 -18.86
C THR A 32 -3.22 -14.18 -17.75
N VAL A 33 -3.50 -12.91 -17.45
CA VAL A 33 -4.48 -12.50 -16.44
C VAL A 33 -5.45 -11.51 -17.07
N THR A 34 -6.74 -11.72 -16.86
CA THR A 34 -7.78 -10.76 -17.22
C THR A 34 -7.93 -9.77 -16.07
N LEU A 35 -7.72 -8.47 -16.34
CA LEU A 35 -7.88 -7.42 -15.35
C LEU A 35 -9.31 -6.86 -15.37
N PRO A 36 -9.90 -6.55 -14.20
CA PRO A 36 -11.15 -5.80 -14.14
C PRO A 36 -10.95 -4.37 -14.65
N THR A 37 -12.02 -3.76 -15.15
CA THR A 37 -11.99 -2.36 -15.60
C THR A 37 -11.57 -1.44 -14.45
N PRO A 38 -10.60 -0.53 -14.63
CA PRO A 38 -9.98 0.24 -13.55
C PRO A 38 -10.87 1.31 -12.89
N GLY A 39 -12.17 1.33 -13.20
CA GLY A 39 -13.10 2.42 -12.86
C GLY A 39 -13.05 3.55 -13.89
N GLY A 40 -14.15 4.27 -14.04
CA GLY A 40 -14.30 5.37 -15.01
C GLY A 40 -14.41 6.73 -14.33
N PHE A 41 -15.42 7.49 -14.75
CA PHE A 41 -15.84 8.72 -14.10
C PHE A 41 -16.78 8.41 -12.92
N TYR A 42 -16.84 9.33 -11.95
CA TYR A 42 -17.84 9.26 -10.89
C TYR A 42 -19.24 9.31 -11.48
N SER A 43 -20.18 8.64 -10.82
CA SER A 43 -21.61 8.61 -11.17
C SER A 43 -22.47 9.04 -9.97
N GLY A 44 -23.73 9.40 -10.24
CA GLY A 44 -24.68 9.83 -9.20
C GLY A 44 -24.66 11.34 -8.90
N PRO A 45 -25.31 11.77 -7.81
CA PRO A 45 -25.60 13.19 -7.53
C PRO A 45 -24.37 14.10 -7.45
N ASN A 46 -23.23 13.56 -7.00
CA ASN A 46 -21.99 14.31 -6.81
C ASN A 46 -21.00 14.18 -7.99
N ALA A 47 -21.41 13.49 -9.06
CA ALA A 47 -20.53 13.16 -10.19
C ALA A 47 -19.91 14.41 -10.83
N THR A 48 -20.71 15.46 -11.07
CA THR A 48 -20.21 16.68 -11.72
C THR A 48 -19.09 17.34 -10.92
N LEU A 49 -19.27 17.50 -9.60
CA LEU A 49 -18.25 18.09 -8.73
C LEU A 49 -16.97 17.24 -8.70
N LEU A 50 -17.10 15.93 -8.51
CA LEU A 50 -15.95 15.03 -8.38
C LEU A 50 -15.23 14.84 -9.72
N ASN A 51 -15.95 14.77 -10.83
CA ASN A 51 -15.35 14.70 -12.17
C ASN A 51 -14.69 16.01 -12.60
N ALA A 52 -15.08 17.15 -12.04
CA ALA A 52 -14.39 18.41 -12.31
C ALA A 52 -13.05 18.53 -11.54
N ASN A 53 -12.94 17.88 -10.37
CA ASN A 53 -11.85 18.15 -9.42
C ASN A 53 -10.91 16.96 -9.17
N CYS A 54 -11.35 15.72 -9.38
CA CYS A 54 -10.65 14.53 -8.87
C CYS A 54 -10.16 13.56 -9.97
N VAL A 55 -10.54 13.76 -11.24
CA VAL A 55 -10.23 12.82 -12.33
C VAL A 55 -9.14 13.31 -13.29
N THR A 56 -8.47 14.41 -12.97
CA THR A 56 -7.38 14.96 -13.80
C THR A 56 -6.17 14.02 -13.84
N CYS A 57 -5.89 13.30 -12.75
CA CYS A 57 -4.68 12.47 -12.62
C CYS A 57 -4.96 10.96 -12.55
N HIS A 58 -6.14 10.55 -12.10
CA HIS A 58 -6.52 9.14 -11.97
C HIS A 58 -8.02 8.96 -12.19
N THR A 59 -8.46 7.72 -12.42
CA THR A 59 -9.90 7.41 -12.54
C THR A 59 -10.59 7.44 -11.16
N ALA A 60 -11.92 7.50 -11.15
CA ALA A 60 -12.72 7.40 -9.93
C ALA A 60 -12.49 6.09 -9.17
N GLY A 61 -12.06 5.03 -9.87
CA GLY A 61 -11.82 3.71 -9.29
C GLY A 61 -10.80 3.71 -8.14
N PHE A 62 -9.86 4.64 -8.10
CA PHE A 62 -8.93 4.77 -6.95
C PHE A 62 -9.67 5.11 -5.65
N VAL A 63 -10.69 5.95 -5.75
CA VAL A 63 -11.52 6.41 -4.64
C VAL A 63 -12.62 5.39 -4.33
N GLU A 64 -13.25 4.82 -5.36
CA GLU A 64 -14.32 3.82 -5.21
C GLU A 64 -13.85 2.51 -4.53
N ARG A 65 -12.56 2.20 -4.61
CA ARG A 65 -11.96 1.02 -3.95
C ARG A 65 -11.47 1.29 -2.53
N GLN A 66 -11.61 2.51 -2.01
CA GLN A 66 -11.27 2.78 -0.61
C GLN A 66 -12.30 2.15 0.33
N PRO A 67 -11.88 1.67 1.52
CA PRO A 67 -12.83 1.31 2.56
C PRO A 67 -13.68 2.53 2.94
N THR A 68 -14.79 2.33 3.65
CA THR A 68 -15.56 3.48 4.18
C THR A 68 -14.67 4.32 5.08
N LEU A 69 -14.47 5.59 4.73
CA LEU A 69 -13.60 6.51 5.46
C LEU A 69 -14.43 7.59 6.15
N SER A 70 -13.91 8.08 7.28
CA SER A 70 -14.48 9.25 7.95
C SER A 70 -14.25 10.52 7.14
N ALA A 71 -15.05 11.57 7.37
CA ALA A 71 -14.82 12.89 6.78
C ALA A 71 -13.42 13.45 7.10
N ALA A 72 -12.91 13.20 8.31
CA ALA A 72 -11.56 13.62 8.70
C ALA A 72 -10.49 12.92 7.86
N THR A 73 -10.63 11.61 7.64
CA THR A 73 -9.70 10.85 6.80
C THR A 73 -9.78 11.29 5.34
N TRP A 74 -10.99 11.53 4.81
CA TRP A 74 -11.14 12.10 3.48
C TRP A 74 -10.52 13.49 3.34
N THR A 75 -10.62 14.32 4.38
CA THR A 75 -9.96 15.64 4.39
C THR A 75 -8.44 15.50 4.23
N VAL A 76 -7.83 14.53 4.92
CA VAL A 76 -6.40 14.23 4.76
C VAL A 76 -6.07 13.81 3.33
N GLU A 77 -6.83 12.89 2.73
CA GLU A 77 -6.57 12.43 1.36
C GLU A 77 -6.77 13.54 0.32
N VAL A 78 -7.85 14.32 0.41
CA VAL A 78 -8.09 15.45 -0.52
C VAL A 78 -7.01 16.52 -0.37
N THR A 79 -6.61 16.84 0.87
CA THR A 79 -5.52 17.79 1.14
C THR A 79 -4.18 17.27 0.62
N LYS A 80 -3.94 15.96 0.70
CA LYS A 80 -2.75 15.32 0.11
C LYS A 80 -2.75 15.44 -1.42
N MET A 81 -3.90 15.27 -2.08
CA MET A 81 -3.98 15.47 -3.54
C MET A 81 -3.57 16.88 -3.92
N LYS A 82 -4.01 17.88 -3.18
CA LYS A 82 -3.60 19.27 -3.36
C LYS A 82 -2.09 19.47 -3.09
N ASN A 83 -1.65 19.16 -1.87
CA ASN A 83 -0.34 19.63 -1.38
C ASN A 83 0.83 18.76 -1.86
N ALA A 84 0.64 17.44 -1.93
CA ALA A 84 1.70 16.51 -2.31
C ALA A 84 1.70 16.20 -3.81
N TYR A 85 0.51 16.17 -4.44
CA TYR A 85 0.38 15.81 -5.86
C TYR A 85 0.01 16.99 -6.77
N GLY A 86 -0.20 18.19 -6.22
CA GLY A 86 -0.40 19.41 -7.02
C GLY A 86 -1.77 19.52 -7.66
N ALA A 87 -2.79 18.81 -7.17
CA ALA A 87 -4.16 18.98 -7.65
C ALA A 87 -4.61 20.45 -7.46
N PRO A 88 -5.17 21.11 -8.49
CA PRO A 88 -5.48 22.54 -8.46
C PRO A 88 -6.79 22.82 -7.70
N LEU A 89 -6.86 22.41 -6.43
CA LEU A 89 -8.01 22.58 -5.55
C LEU A 89 -7.92 23.89 -4.75
N GLN A 90 -9.03 24.62 -4.65
CA GLN A 90 -9.14 25.74 -3.72
C GLN A 90 -9.44 25.22 -2.30
N ASP A 91 -8.87 25.85 -1.27
CA ASP A 91 -9.08 25.40 0.11
C ASP A 91 -10.56 25.49 0.54
N ALA A 92 -11.29 26.47 -0.01
CA ALA A 92 -12.72 26.65 0.21
C ALA A 92 -13.58 25.50 -0.34
N ASP A 93 -13.08 24.76 -1.34
CA ASP A 93 -13.83 23.67 -2.00
C ASP A 93 -13.62 22.31 -1.31
N ILE A 94 -12.53 22.18 -0.52
CA ILE A 94 -12.18 20.92 0.16
C ILE A 94 -13.34 20.38 1.01
N PRO A 95 -14.02 21.18 1.86
CA PRO A 95 -15.12 20.66 2.68
C PRO A 95 -16.27 20.08 1.84
N THR A 96 -16.63 20.71 0.73
CA THR A 96 -17.71 20.25 -0.16
C THR A 96 -17.31 18.97 -0.89
N ILE A 97 -16.06 18.88 -1.36
CA ILE A 97 -15.52 17.65 -1.97
C ILE A 97 -15.52 16.50 -0.97
N VAL A 98 -15.07 16.74 0.26
CA VAL A 98 -15.05 15.73 1.33
C VAL A 98 -16.45 15.22 1.63
N GLN A 99 -17.44 16.11 1.75
CA GLN A 99 -18.83 15.69 1.96
C GLN A 99 -19.37 14.85 0.80
N ALA A 100 -19.03 15.21 -0.44
CA ALA A 100 -19.39 14.42 -1.62
C ALA A 100 -18.79 13.00 -1.60
N LEU A 101 -17.52 12.87 -1.15
CA LEU A 101 -16.81 11.60 -1.00
C LEU A 101 -17.38 10.73 0.14
N VAL A 102 -17.78 11.35 1.26
CA VAL A 102 -18.48 10.63 2.33
C VAL A 102 -19.85 10.13 1.84
N ALA A 103 -20.61 10.99 1.15
CA ALA A 103 -21.94 10.64 0.68
C ALA A 103 -21.92 9.50 -0.36
N MET A 104 -20.89 9.37 -1.19
CA MET A 104 -20.79 8.25 -2.13
C MET A 104 -20.51 6.90 -1.46
N GLN A 105 -20.01 6.89 -0.22
CA GLN A 105 -19.74 5.67 0.55
C GLN A 105 -20.89 5.27 1.48
N ALA A 106 -21.87 6.14 1.70
CA ALA A 106 -23.10 5.84 2.43
C ALA A 106 -24.05 5.03 1.54
N LYS A 107 -23.76 3.73 1.37
CA LYS A 107 -24.68 2.75 0.80
C LYS A 107 -25.30 1.90 1.89
#